data_AF-A0A378USH8-F1
#
_entry.id   AF-A0A378USH8-F1
#
_cell.length_a   1.000
_cell.length_b   1.000
_cell.length_c   1.000
_cell.angle_alpha   90.00
_cell.angle_beta   90.00
_cell.angle_gamma   90.00
#
_symmetry.space_group_name_H-M   'P 1'
#
loop_
_entity.id
_entity.type
_entity.pdbx_description
1 polymer ?
#
loop_
_entity_poly.entity_id
_entity_poly.type
_entity_poly.pdbx_seq_one_letter_code
_entity_poly.pdbx_strand_id
1 'polypeptide(L)'
;MVKADTLKTEHREPEDAEDYAVRLERATRGLLAVNVMALEHFEKRIGLSSLRALQSLGRIGPCLVSELAQDLQVAVSTASRLADRLAEAGLISRGSPRRTGVPPGWR
;
A
#
# COMPACT_ATOMS: atom_id res chain seq x y z
N MET A 1 53.41 -16.41 10.58
CA MET A 1 52.67 -17.55 9.98
C MET A 1 51.34 -17.64 10.72
N VAL A 2 50.28 -17.01 10.20
CA VAL A 2 48.99 -16.87 10.87
C VAL A 2 48.06 -17.96 10.34
N LYS A 3 47.59 -18.85 11.22
CA LYS A 3 46.54 -19.80 10.90
C LYS A 3 45.22 -19.04 10.79
N ALA A 4 44.60 -19.10 9.62
CA ALA A 4 43.22 -18.70 9.47
C ALA A 4 42.37 -19.80 10.13
N ASP A 5 41.89 -19.52 11.35
CA ASP A 5 40.78 -20.29 11.88
C ASP A 5 39.62 -20.14 10.91
N THR A 6 39.21 -21.28 10.38
CA THR A 6 38.08 -21.41 9.48
C THR A 6 36.86 -20.94 10.27
N LEU A 7 36.41 -19.72 9.98
CA LEU A 7 35.10 -19.22 10.38
C LEU A 7 34.10 -20.27 9.90
N LYS A 8 33.61 -21.08 10.84
CA LYS A 8 32.42 -21.89 10.64
C LYS A 8 31.33 -20.90 10.25
N THR A 9 31.05 -20.83 8.96
CA THR A 9 29.77 -20.34 8.48
C THR A 9 28.75 -21.29 9.07
N GLU A 10 28.23 -20.93 10.25
CA GLU A 10 27.05 -21.57 10.79
C GLU A 10 25.96 -21.33 9.76
N HIS A 11 25.71 -22.37 8.98
CA HIS A 11 24.57 -22.48 8.10
C HIS A 11 23.37 -22.56 9.04
N ARG A 12 22.88 -21.40 9.51
CA ARG A 12 21.70 -21.32 10.36
C ARG A 12 20.52 -21.88 9.56
N GLU A 13 19.99 -22.98 10.08
CA GLU A 13 19.16 -23.99 9.43
C GLU A 13 17.93 -23.45 8.67
N PRO A 14 17.46 -24.16 7.62
CA PRO A 14 16.23 -23.86 6.88
C PRO A 14 14.94 -23.90 7.72
N GLU A 15 14.99 -24.46 8.93
CA GLU A 15 13.87 -24.56 9.88
C GLU A 15 13.35 -23.18 10.33
N ASP A 16 14.23 -22.17 10.41
CA ASP A 16 13.87 -20.77 10.70
C ASP A 16 13.10 -20.11 9.54
N ALA A 17 13.45 -20.47 8.29
CA ALA A 17 12.87 -19.85 7.10
C ALA A 17 11.46 -20.39 6.82
N GLU A 18 11.25 -21.68 7.01
CA GLU A 18 9.94 -22.32 6.84
C GLU A 18 8.96 -21.86 7.93
N ASP A 19 9.39 -21.82 9.20
CA ASP A 19 8.57 -21.30 10.29
C ASP A 19 8.26 -19.79 10.12
N TYR A 20 9.24 -19.00 9.64
CA TYR A 20 9.00 -17.60 9.30
C TYR A 20 7.98 -17.45 8.15
N ALA A 21 8.09 -18.26 7.11
CA ALA A 21 7.16 -18.26 5.98
C ALA A 21 5.73 -18.61 6.44
N VAL A 22 5.58 -19.63 7.30
CA VAL A 22 4.29 -20.01 7.88
C VAL A 22 3.70 -18.89 8.73
N ARG A 23 4.52 -18.21 9.55
CA ARG A 23 4.07 -17.06 10.36
C ARG A 23 3.65 -15.88 9.49
N LEU A 24 4.39 -15.59 8.42
CA LEU A 24 4.07 -14.54 7.46
C LEU A 24 2.79 -14.86 6.67
N GLU A 25 2.61 -16.10 6.24
CA GLU A 25 1.40 -16.56 5.57
C GLU A 25 0.17 -16.41 6.49
N ARG A 26 0.28 -16.81 7.76
CA ARG A 26 -0.80 -16.66 8.74
C ARG A 26 -1.14 -15.18 8.98
N ALA A 27 -0.13 -14.34 9.14
CA ALA A 27 -0.34 -12.90 9.34
C ALA A 27 -1.02 -12.25 8.13
N THR A 28 -0.57 -12.57 6.92
CA THR A 28 -1.14 -12.03 5.68
C THR A 28 -2.55 -12.55 5.42
N ARG A 29 -2.83 -13.83 5.72
CA ARG A 29 -4.17 -14.41 5.61
C ARG A 29 -5.14 -13.80 6.64
N GLY A 30 -4.69 -13.56 7.87
CA GLY A 30 -5.47 -12.85 8.89
C GLY A 30 -5.78 -11.41 8.50
N LEU A 31 -4.78 -10.67 8.00
CA LEU A 31 -4.97 -9.33 7.46
C LEU A 31 -5.96 -9.32 6.30
N LEU A 32 -5.85 -10.27 5.37
CA LEU A 32 -6.79 -10.40 4.25
C LEU A 32 -8.21 -10.67 4.75
N ALA A 33 -8.40 -11.57 5.71
CA ALA A 33 -9.72 -11.88 6.27
C ALA A 33 -10.37 -10.66 6.93
N VAL A 34 -9.63 -9.90 7.74
CA VAL A 34 -10.12 -8.65 8.35
C VAL A 34 -10.51 -7.63 7.29
N ASN A 35 -9.72 -7.53 6.21
CA ASN A 35 -10.08 -6.67 5.11
C ASN A 35 -11.35 -7.17 4.40
N VAL A 36 -11.45 -8.46 4.06
CA VAL A 36 -12.68 -9.02 3.46
C VAL A 36 -13.91 -8.74 4.33
N MET A 37 -13.83 -8.93 5.64
CA MET A 37 -14.94 -8.63 6.57
C MET A 37 -15.30 -7.14 6.59
N ALA A 38 -14.30 -6.25 6.63
CA ALA A 38 -14.55 -4.81 6.52
C ALA A 38 -15.22 -4.47 5.19
N LEU A 39 -14.82 -5.13 4.10
CA LEU A 39 -15.34 -4.93 2.76
C LEU A 39 -16.71 -5.56 2.51
N GLU A 40 -17.11 -6.56 3.28
CA GLU A 40 -18.47 -7.09 3.29
C GLU A 40 -19.44 -6.13 3.99
N HIS A 41 -18.94 -5.28 4.89
CA HIS A 41 -19.72 -4.23 5.54
C HIS A 41 -19.90 -2.97 4.67
N PHE A 42 -19.05 -2.78 3.65
CA PHE A 42 -19.23 -1.75 2.63
C PHE A 42 -19.87 -2.39 1.39
N GLU A 43 -21.02 -1.90 0.93
CA GLU A 43 -21.73 -2.41 -0.27
C GLU A 43 -20.90 -2.38 -1.59
N LYS A 44 -19.65 -1.90 -1.55
CA LYS A 44 -18.68 -1.92 -2.66
C LYS A 44 -17.39 -2.62 -2.22
N ARG A 45 -17.05 -3.74 -2.87
CA ARG A 45 -15.79 -4.50 -2.68
C ARG A 45 -14.55 -3.66 -3.05
N ILE A 46 -13.93 -3.02 -2.07
CA ILE A 46 -12.67 -2.24 -2.23
C ILE A 46 -11.45 -3.13 -1.95
N GLY A 47 -10.61 -3.46 -2.93
CA GLY A 47 -9.41 -4.28 -2.66
C GLY A 47 -8.40 -3.64 -1.69
N LEU A 48 -7.54 -4.46 -1.06
CA LEU A 48 -6.47 -4.02 -0.14
C LEU A 48 -5.63 -2.85 -0.65
N SER A 49 -5.27 -2.88 -1.93
CA SER A 49 -4.50 -1.83 -2.56
C SER A 49 -5.25 -0.50 -2.57
N SER A 50 -6.55 -0.53 -2.88
CA SER A 50 -7.42 0.64 -2.87
C SER A 50 -7.58 1.23 -1.46
N LEU A 51 -7.67 0.38 -0.43
CA LEU A 51 -7.71 0.84 0.97
C LEU A 51 -6.39 1.50 1.40
N ARG A 52 -5.24 0.89 1.05
CA ARG A 52 -3.92 1.47 1.31
C ARG A 52 -3.76 2.85 0.64
N ALA A 53 -4.28 3.01 -0.57
CA ALA A 53 -4.26 4.29 -1.24
C ALA A 53 -5.17 5.34 -0.61
N LEU A 54 -6.36 4.96 -0.13
CA LEU A 54 -7.22 5.87 0.63
C LEU A 54 -6.55 6.32 1.94
N GLN A 55 -5.86 5.42 2.65
CA GLN A 55 -5.06 5.80 3.82
C GLN A 55 -3.92 6.74 3.47
N SER A 56 -3.20 6.48 2.37
CA SER A 56 -2.14 7.36 1.86
C SER A 56 -2.69 8.76 1.54
N LEU A 57 -3.82 8.84 0.83
CA LEU A 57 -4.50 10.10 0.53
C LEU A 57 -5.01 10.81 1.79
N GLY A 58 -5.45 10.07 2.80
CA GLY A 58 -5.84 10.65 4.10
C GLY A 58 -4.67 11.29 4.85
N ARG A 59 -3.43 10.80 4.65
CA ARG A 59 -2.22 11.36 5.25
C ARG A 59 -1.62 12.52 4.45
N ILE A 60 -1.56 12.39 3.13
CA ILE A 60 -0.88 13.37 2.24
C ILE A 60 -1.83 14.50 1.84
N GLY A 61 -3.14 14.24 1.81
CA GLY A 61 -4.13 15.17 1.28
C GLY A 61 -4.19 15.16 -0.25
N PRO A 62 -4.78 16.20 -0.87
CA PRO A 62 -4.87 16.31 -2.33
C PRO A 62 -3.48 16.33 -2.97
N CYS A 63 -3.18 15.32 -3.79
CA CYS A 63 -1.86 15.13 -4.37
C CYS A 63 -1.93 14.70 -5.84
N LEU A 64 -0.78 14.75 -6.52
CA LEU A 64 -0.60 14.17 -7.84
C LEU A 64 -0.51 12.64 -7.75
N VAL A 65 -0.86 11.95 -8.84
CA VAL A 65 -0.77 10.49 -8.92
C VAL A 65 0.68 10.00 -8.78
N SER A 66 1.66 10.79 -9.22
CA SER A 66 3.08 10.48 -9.04
C SER A 66 3.50 10.47 -7.56
N GLU A 67 2.96 11.39 -6.76
CA GLU A 67 3.22 11.47 -5.31
C GLU A 67 2.56 10.29 -4.59
N LEU A 68 1.34 9.95 -4.97
CA LEU A 68 0.65 8.76 -4.49
C LEU A 68 1.43 7.48 -4.84
N ALA A 69 1.98 7.38 -6.05
CA ALA A 69 2.78 6.23 -6.47
C ALA A 69 4.06 6.07 -5.63
N GLN A 70 4.73 7.20 -5.35
CA GLN A 70 5.93 7.24 -4.53
C GLN A 70 5.64 6.79 -3.09
N ASP A 71 4.58 7.31 -2.49
CA ASP A 71 4.20 6.96 -1.12
C ASP A 71 3.75 5.49 -0.98
N LEU A 72 3.02 4.98 -1.98
CA LEU A 72 2.61 3.58 -2.04
C LEU A 72 3.76 2.63 -2.43
N GLN A 73 4.90 3.16 -2.88
CA GLN A 73 6.04 2.42 -3.42
C GLN A 73 5.63 1.48 -4.58
N VAL A 74 4.81 1.98 -5.50
CA VAL A 74 4.36 1.26 -6.70
C VAL A 74 4.68 2.06 -7.97
N ALA A 75 4.64 1.40 -9.13
CA ALA A 75 4.77 2.11 -10.40
C ALA A 75 3.62 3.11 -10.61
N VAL A 76 3.91 4.25 -11.26
CA VAL A 76 2.92 5.30 -11.56
C VAL A 76 1.73 4.75 -12.35
N SER A 77 1.96 3.82 -13.27
CA SER A 77 0.88 3.15 -14.03
C SER A 77 -0.08 2.35 -13.13
N THR A 78 0.45 1.75 -12.05
CA THR A 78 -0.35 1.01 -11.07
C THR A 78 -1.14 1.97 -10.19
N ALA A 79 -0.50 3.05 -9.72
CA ALA A 79 -1.18 4.10 -8.97
C ALA A 79 -2.29 4.78 -9.78
N SER A 80 -2.08 5.04 -11.07
CA SER A 80 -3.11 5.59 -11.97
C SER A 80 -4.33 4.67 -12.05
N ARG A 81 -4.15 3.38 -12.37
CA ARG A 81 -5.26 2.41 -12.44
C ARG A 81 -6.01 2.28 -11.13
N LEU A 82 -5.30 2.42 -10.02
CA LEU A 82 -5.87 2.38 -8.70
C LEU A 82 -6.68 3.65 -8.40
N ALA A 83 -6.18 4.82 -8.78
CA ALA A 83 -6.89 6.08 -8.68
C ALA A 83 -8.15 6.08 -9.58
N ASP A 84 -8.07 5.52 -10.79
CA ASP A 84 -9.22 5.33 -11.68
C ASP A 84 -10.30 4.49 -11.01
N ARG A 85 -9.93 3.32 -10.46
CA ARG A 85 -10.88 2.45 -9.74
C ARG A 85 -11.52 3.14 -8.53
N LEU A 86 -10.74 3.91 -7.78
CA LEU A 86 -11.25 4.67 -6.64
C LEU A 86 -12.22 5.77 -7.08
N ALA A 87 -11.93 6.46 -8.19
CA ALA A 87 -12.81 7.48 -8.76
C ALA A 87 -14.11 6.85 -9.31
N GLU A 88 -14.01 5.73 -10.02
CA GLU A 88 -15.16 4.95 -10.50
C GLU A 88 -16.05 4.47 -9.35
N ALA A 89 -15.45 4.08 -8.22
CA ALA A 89 -16.18 3.71 -7.01
C ALA A 89 -16.84 4.91 -6.30
N GLY A 90 -16.49 6.14 -6.68
CA GLY A 90 -16.95 7.39 -6.05
C GLY A 90 -16.23 7.74 -4.75
N LEU A 91 -15.07 7.14 -4.49
CA LEU A 91 -14.33 7.28 -3.23
C LEU A 91 -13.36 8.46 -3.23
N ILE A 92 -12.95 8.91 -4.41
CA ILE A 92 -12.10 10.10 -4.59
C ILE A 92 -12.63 10.93 -5.76
N SER A 93 -12.27 12.20 -5.81
CA SER A 93 -12.50 13.07 -6.97
C SER A 93 -11.17 13.38 -7.66
N ARG A 94 -11.13 13.26 -8.99
CA ARG A 94 -9.99 13.72 -9.79
C ARG A 94 -10.24 15.17 -10.20
N GLY A 95 -9.27 16.03 -9.92
CA GLY A 95 -9.24 17.40 -10.39
C GLY A 95 -7.98 17.64 -11.22
N SER A 96 -8.07 18.54 -12.20
CA SER A 96 -6.86 19.17 -12.75
C SER A 96 -6.16 19.93 -11.61
N PRO A 97 -4.81 19.96 -11.52
CA PRO A 97 -4.12 20.82 -10.57
C PRO A 97 -4.59 22.24 -10.85
N ARG A 98 -5.51 22.71 -10.03
CA ARG A 98 -6.05 24.06 -10.15
C ARG A 98 -4.88 24.94 -9.77
N ARG A 99 -4.20 25.51 -10.78
CA ARG A 99 -3.22 26.58 -10.58
C ARG A 99 -3.92 27.60 -9.68
N THR A 100 -3.45 27.74 -8.45
CA THR A 100 -4.14 28.47 -7.38
C THR A 100 -4.46 29.89 -7.85
N GLY A 101 -5.67 30.08 -8.34
CA GLY A 101 -6.41 31.33 -8.25
C GLY A 101 -7.50 31.06 -7.24
N VAL A 102 -7.43 31.75 -6.10
CA VAL A 102 -8.47 31.72 -5.06
C VAL A 102 -9.84 31.94 -5.73
N PRO A 103 -10.81 31.04 -5.58
CA PRO A 103 -12.17 31.30 -6.06
C PRO A 103 -12.81 32.42 -5.22
N PRO A 104 -13.43 33.43 -5.85
CA PRO A 104 -14.09 34.49 -5.11
C PRO A 104 -15.37 33.92 -4.49
N GLY A 105 -15.45 33.86 -3.16
CA GLY A 105 -16.69 33.47 -2.48
C GLY A 105 -16.57 32.84 -1.11
N TRP A 106 -15.37 32.59 -0.59
CA TRP A 106 -15.20 32.10 0.78
C TRP A 106 -14.48 33.18 1.59
N ARG A 107 -15.27 34.16 2.08
CA ARG A 107 -14.93 35.02 3.23
C ARG A 107 -15.65 34.50 4.45
#